data_AF-A0A2V9PRX5-F1
#
_entry.id   AF-A0A2V9PRX5-F1
#
_cell.length_a   1.000
_cell.length_b   1.000
_cell.length_c   1.000
_cell.angle_alpha   90.00
_cell.angle_beta   90.00
_cell.angle_gamma   90.00
#
_symmetry.space_group_name_H-M   'P 1'
#
loop_
_entity.id
_entity.type
_entity.pdbx_description
1 polymer ?
#
loop_
_entity_poly.entity_id
_entity_poly.type
_entity_poly.pdbx_seq_one_letter_code
_entity_poly.pdbx_strand_id
1 'polypeptide(L)'
;MNHEIFLRCHTRVLNANPAQKQGYRKSPPMPKHVLVLDTETTTDACQALNFGAYQFCEADSHGNYICREEGLLHADDLDTQQLEVLRQYLHVEHGSTAENRHRKLKLYSRSEFVEKVMYTAIQAGAAIVAFNLPFDLSRLAVEYRVARGAGRRGWSFVLFRYRHPKTGKWLPNTFRPRVQLRPKDSKAAFMRLAGGDMDQPYLLGRFLDLKTLVWALRNKSLSLESACREFNIPGKLDHTPSGRVTKEEIDYCRQDVRATVGLLNALLTEFRGYPVGELPPEKAYSAASIAKAFLGTMGVIPPQQKFQLADDTLGICMQAYYGGRAEIRIRHTPVPVVYTDFTSQYPTVNTLLGLWSMLTAERLQVYHATREVRALLESLTLDQLFDPSTWPKLTFFALVQPDGDIVPVRTVYGDGQASNQTNIGLNPLTSEKAIWFAGPDIAASLLLGHKLPKILRAIRFETIGAQKEMKSVKLGTGCIDPYRDDFFRKVIEERKGKGKTDPLYYFLKTIQRS
;
A
#
# COMPACT_ATOMS: atom_id res chain seq x y z
N MET A 1 39.55 -3.54 -8.00
CA MET A 1 39.22 -2.92 -6.71
C MET A 1 38.48 -3.93 -5.87
N ASN A 2 38.81 -4.05 -4.58
CA ASN A 2 38.07 -4.92 -3.67
C ASN A 2 36.89 -4.14 -3.11
N HIS A 3 35.68 -4.68 -3.26
CA HIS A 3 34.45 -4.08 -2.75
C HIS A 3 33.74 -5.05 -1.81
N GLU A 4 33.11 -4.53 -0.77
CA GLU A 4 32.17 -5.30 0.04
C GLU A 4 30.91 -5.61 -0.78
N ILE A 5 30.46 -6.86 -0.74
CA ILE A 5 29.22 -7.29 -1.41
C ILE A 5 28.12 -7.55 -0.37
N PHE A 6 26.90 -7.13 -0.70
CA PHE A 6 25.76 -7.18 0.22
C PHE A 6 24.74 -8.20 -0.26
N LEU A 7 24.74 -9.36 0.39
CA LEU A 7 23.81 -10.45 0.09
C LEU A 7 22.54 -10.34 0.95
N ARG A 8 21.41 -10.71 0.37
CA ARG A 8 20.18 -10.89 1.14
C ARG A 8 20.25 -12.23 1.87
N CYS A 9 19.77 -12.25 3.11
CA CYS A 9 19.73 -13.44 3.94
C CYS A 9 18.28 -13.78 4.33
N HIS A 10 18.01 -15.08 4.40
CA HIS A 10 16.85 -15.58 5.13
C HIS A 10 17.18 -15.55 6.63
N THR A 11 16.30 -14.96 7.43
CA THR A 11 16.48 -14.87 8.88
C THR A 11 15.31 -15.52 9.59
N ARG A 12 15.61 -16.25 10.66
CA ARG A 12 14.62 -16.90 11.52
C ARG A 12 14.85 -16.50 12.96
N VAL A 13 13.78 -16.17 13.67
CA VAL A 13 13.84 -15.91 15.10
C VAL A 13 13.91 -17.26 15.81
N LEU A 14 15.05 -17.54 16.44
CA LEU A 14 15.25 -18.72 17.29
C LEU A 14 14.35 -18.60 18.53
N ASN A 15 13.70 -19.70 18.92
CA ASN A 15 12.76 -19.74 20.05
C ASN A 15 11.56 -18.79 19.91
N ALA A 16 11.17 -18.44 18.68
CA ALA A 16 9.84 -17.87 18.48
C ALA A 16 8.83 -18.89 19.03
N ASN A 17 8.12 -18.54 20.11
CA ASN A 17 6.87 -19.22 20.44
C ASN A 17 6.12 -19.36 19.12
N PRO A 18 5.65 -20.57 18.73
CA PRO A 18 4.91 -20.74 17.50
C PRO A 18 3.82 -19.69 17.58
N ALA A 19 3.97 -18.60 16.80
CA ALA A 19 2.99 -17.55 16.78
C ALA A 19 1.74 -18.32 16.43
N GLN A 20 0.78 -18.40 17.37
CA GLN A 20 -0.52 -19.02 17.11
C GLN A 20 -0.86 -18.55 15.72
N LYS A 21 -0.84 -19.47 14.74
CA LYS A 21 -1.14 -19.15 13.35
C LYS A 21 -2.44 -18.42 13.48
N GLN A 22 -2.42 -17.08 13.40
CA GLN A 22 -3.57 -16.29 13.82
C GLN A 22 -4.60 -16.71 12.80
N GLY A 23 -5.54 -17.54 13.23
CA GLY A 23 -6.60 -18.05 12.38
C GLY A 23 -7.17 -16.84 11.69
N TYR A 24 -7.47 -16.99 10.40
CA TYR A 24 -7.98 -15.93 9.56
C TYR A 24 -9.10 -15.21 10.33
N ARG A 25 -8.80 -14.05 10.93
CA ARG A 25 -9.84 -13.26 11.60
C ARG A 25 -10.69 -12.76 10.46
N LYS A 26 -11.93 -13.25 10.36
CA LYS A 26 -12.92 -12.75 9.40
C LYS A 26 -12.83 -11.24 9.36
N SER A 27 -12.62 -10.68 8.18
CA SER A 27 -12.61 -9.25 8.03
C SER A 27 -13.92 -8.66 8.53
N PRO A 28 -13.88 -7.50 9.21
CA PRO A 28 -15.11 -6.84 9.60
C PRO A 28 -15.91 -6.46 8.36
N PRO A 29 -17.26 -6.49 8.42
CA PRO A 29 -18.09 -6.00 7.33
C PRO A 29 -17.83 -4.51 7.06
N MET A 30 -18.34 -4.03 5.93
CA MET A 30 -18.31 -2.60 5.61
C MET A 30 -18.88 -1.75 6.76
N PRO A 31 -18.34 -0.55 7.00
CA PRO A 31 -18.85 0.31 8.07
C PRO A 31 -20.29 0.69 7.76
N LYS A 32 -21.20 0.54 8.73
CA LYS A 32 -22.55 1.09 8.60
C LYS A 32 -22.53 2.63 8.63
N HIS A 33 -21.59 3.19 9.39
CA HIS A 33 -21.45 4.62 9.58
C HIS A 33 -20.04 5.09 9.24
N VAL A 34 -19.91 6.34 8.81
CA VAL A 34 -18.63 7.01 8.62
C VAL A 34 -18.67 8.40 9.21
N LEU A 35 -17.55 8.83 9.80
CA LEU A 35 -17.28 10.22 10.15
C LEU A 35 -16.25 10.75 9.16
N VAL A 36 -16.72 11.59 8.24
CA VAL A 36 -15.87 12.24 7.23
C VAL A 36 -15.52 13.63 7.75
N LEU A 37 -14.26 14.02 7.66
CA LEU A 37 -13.79 15.32 8.15
C LEU A 37 -12.66 15.89 7.30
N ASP A 38 -12.51 17.21 7.40
CA ASP A 38 -11.42 17.99 6.83
C ASP A 38 -11.08 19.13 7.79
N THR A 39 -9.82 19.58 7.80
CA THR A 39 -9.32 20.59 8.74
C THR A 39 -8.57 21.71 8.03
N GLU A 40 -8.90 22.94 8.40
CA GLU A 40 -8.22 24.15 7.96
C GLU A 40 -7.25 24.66 9.01
N THR A 41 -6.11 25.15 8.53
CA THR A 41 -4.97 25.49 9.39
C THR A 41 -4.47 26.90 9.16
N THR A 42 -3.63 27.38 10.07
CA THR A 42 -2.75 28.50 9.78
C THR A 42 -1.82 28.16 8.61
N THR A 43 -1.29 29.19 7.94
CA THR A 43 -0.38 29.05 6.79
C THR A 43 1.09 29.06 7.19
N ASP A 44 1.39 29.31 8.47
CA ASP A 44 2.74 29.22 9.01
C ASP A 44 3.22 27.75 9.12
N ALA A 45 4.51 27.56 9.39
CA ALA A 45 5.13 26.24 9.42
C ALA A 45 4.54 25.28 10.46
N CYS A 46 3.88 25.78 11.51
CA CYS A 46 3.19 24.94 12.49
C CYS A 46 1.91 24.32 11.92
N GLN A 47 1.25 25.01 11.00
CA GLN A 47 -0.07 24.67 10.45
C GLN A 47 -1.08 24.34 11.56
N ALA A 48 -1.18 25.21 12.58
CA ALA A 48 -2.07 24.98 13.71
C ALA A 48 -3.53 24.91 13.25
N LEU A 49 -4.35 24.09 13.92
CA LEU A 49 -5.79 24.00 13.62
C LEU A 49 -6.43 25.39 13.83
N ASN A 50 -7.17 25.87 12.83
CA ASN A 50 -8.10 26.97 13.02
C ASN A 50 -9.49 26.41 13.28
N PHE A 51 -10.01 25.70 12.28
CA PHE A 51 -11.33 25.08 12.29
C PHE A 51 -11.36 23.89 11.34
N GLY A 52 -12.50 23.21 11.24
CA GLY A 52 -12.73 22.15 10.28
C GLY A 52 -14.21 21.88 10.12
N ALA A 53 -14.55 21.06 9.15
CA ALA A 53 -15.90 20.59 8.89
C ALA A 53 -15.96 19.07 9.03
N TYR A 54 -17.15 18.56 9.35
CA TYR A 54 -17.40 17.13 9.36
C TYR A 54 -18.79 16.78 8.87
N GLN A 55 -18.93 15.56 8.38
CA GLN A 55 -20.21 14.91 8.12
C GLN A 55 -20.22 13.51 8.74
N PHE A 56 -21.21 13.25 9.59
CA PHE A 56 -21.53 11.89 10.01
C PHE A 56 -22.55 11.32 9.03
N CYS A 57 -22.20 10.21 8.38
CA CYS A 57 -23.01 9.61 7.33
C CYS A 57 -23.37 8.17 7.67
N GLU A 58 -24.53 7.74 7.21
CA GLU A 58 -25.02 6.36 7.31
C GLU A 58 -25.14 5.75 5.91
N ALA A 59 -24.75 4.48 5.77
CA ALA A 59 -24.93 3.75 4.53
C ALA A 59 -26.42 3.49 4.27
N ASP A 60 -26.88 3.80 3.05
CA ASP A 60 -28.20 3.43 2.55
C ASP A 60 -28.26 1.96 2.10
N SER A 61 -29.41 1.54 1.56
CA SER A 61 -29.64 0.19 1.03
C SER A 61 -28.72 -0.19 -0.15
N HIS A 62 -28.14 0.80 -0.84
CA HIS A 62 -27.19 0.61 -1.95
C HIS A 62 -25.73 0.68 -1.46
N GLY A 63 -25.53 0.93 -0.17
CA GLY A 63 -24.22 1.08 0.45
C GLY A 63 -23.55 2.43 0.16
N ASN A 64 -24.32 3.44 -0.27
CA ASN A 64 -23.84 4.82 -0.37
C ASN A 64 -24.01 5.52 0.97
N TYR A 65 -23.02 6.31 1.38
CA TYR A 65 -23.09 7.09 2.59
C TYR A 65 -23.85 8.39 2.37
N ILE A 66 -24.92 8.57 3.14
CA ILE A 66 -25.77 9.75 3.13
C ILE A 66 -25.55 10.52 4.44
N CYS A 67 -25.29 11.82 4.33
CA CYS A 67 -25.10 12.70 5.47
C CYS A 67 -26.36 12.72 6.36
N ARG A 68 -26.18 12.42 7.64
CA ARG A 68 -27.20 12.51 8.70
C ARG A 68 -26.98 13.71 9.60
N GLU A 69 -25.73 14.09 9.78
CA GLU A 69 -25.32 15.26 10.54
C GLU A 69 -24.15 15.94 9.85
N GLU A 70 -24.17 17.27 9.82
CA GLU A 70 -23.08 18.13 9.37
C GLU A 70 -22.78 19.15 10.47
N GLY A 71 -21.51 19.47 10.66
CA GLY A 71 -21.11 20.50 11.59
C GLY A 71 -19.69 20.99 11.36
N LEU A 72 -19.33 22.00 12.15
CA LEU A 72 -18.02 22.61 12.20
C LEU A 72 -17.37 22.30 13.56
N LEU A 73 -16.04 22.30 13.57
CA LEU A 73 -15.23 22.27 14.78
C LEU A 73 -14.21 23.40 14.73
N HIS A 74 -13.77 23.90 15.89
CA HIS A 74 -12.73 24.93 15.98
C HIS A 74 -11.69 24.61 17.04
N ALA A 75 -10.46 25.14 16.90
CA ALA A 75 -9.45 25.02 17.94
C ALA A 75 -9.96 25.59 19.27
N ASP A 76 -9.60 24.96 20.39
CA ASP A 76 -10.11 25.38 21.71
C ASP A 76 -9.64 26.79 22.10
N ASP A 77 -8.51 27.21 21.53
CA ASP A 77 -7.86 28.50 21.71
C ASP A 77 -8.03 29.44 20.49
N LEU A 78 -8.98 29.15 19.59
CA LEU A 78 -9.32 30.06 18.48
C LEU A 78 -9.71 31.45 19.03
N ASP A 79 -9.20 32.51 18.41
CA ASP A 79 -9.49 33.86 18.88
C ASP A 79 -10.98 34.21 18.74
N THR A 80 -11.43 35.11 19.62
CA THR A 80 -12.85 35.49 19.73
C THR A 80 -13.41 36.08 18.45
N GLN A 81 -12.61 36.81 17.65
CA GLN A 81 -13.09 37.43 16.41
C GLN A 81 -13.35 36.36 15.34
N GLN A 82 -12.40 35.44 15.14
CA GLN A 82 -12.56 34.31 14.22
C GLN A 82 -13.67 33.35 14.68
N LEU A 83 -13.81 33.12 15.99
CA LEU A 83 -14.92 32.33 16.52
C LEU A 83 -16.29 32.98 16.24
N GLU A 84 -16.36 34.30 16.29
CA GLU A 84 -17.60 35.02 15.99
C GLU A 84 -17.97 34.90 14.51
N VAL A 85 -16.99 34.85 13.59
CA VAL A 85 -17.25 34.55 12.17
C VAL A 85 -17.95 33.20 12.00
N LEU A 86 -17.51 32.15 12.71
CA LEU A 86 -18.18 30.84 12.67
C LEU A 86 -19.61 30.91 13.20
N ARG A 87 -19.84 31.64 14.31
CA ARG A 87 -21.18 31.79 14.90
C ARG A 87 -22.13 32.54 13.99
N GLN A 88 -21.66 33.64 13.40
CA GLN A 88 -22.42 34.42 12.43
C GLN A 88 -22.77 33.59 11.18
N TYR A 89 -21.81 32.81 10.67
CA TYR A 89 -22.03 31.89 9.58
C TYR A 89 -23.17 30.89 9.89
N LEU A 90 -23.13 30.26 11.08
CA LEU A 90 -24.19 29.35 11.52
C LEU A 90 -25.55 30.06 11.62
N HIS A 91 -25.59 31.28 12.14
CA HIS A 91 -26.83 32.05 12.28
C HIS A 91 -27.49 32.31 10.91
N VAL A 92 -26.70 32.72 9.92
CA VAL A 92 -27.18 32.97 8.54
C VAL A 92 -27.68 31.68 7.88
N GLU A 93 -26.92 30.59 7.99
CA GLU A 93 -27.31 29.28 7.42
C GLU A 93 -28.59 28.73 8.07
N HIS A 94 -28.76 28.89 9.39
CA HIS A 94 -29.96 28.45 10.09
C HIS A 94 -31.18 29.33 9.77
N GLY A 95 -30.98 30.62 9.53
CA GLY A 95 -32.04 31.55 9.11
C GLY A 95 -32.54 31.27 7.68
N SER A 96 -31.67 30.79 6.80
CA SER A 96 -31.99 30.52 5.39
C SER A 96 -32.64 29.15 5.15
N THR A 97 -32.62 28.25 6.13
CA THR A 97 -33.07 26.84 6.00
C THR A 97 -34.46 26.55 6.58
N ALA A 98 -35.38 27.53 6.54
CA ALA A 98 -36.72 27.47 7.15
C ALA A 98 -37.57 26.23 6.77
N GLU A 99 -37.32 25.59 5.62
CA GLU A 99 -38.05 24.40 5.15
C GLU A 99 -37.43 23.05 5.59
N ASN A 100 -36.21 23.03 6.16
CA ASN A 100 -35.49 21.78 6.44
C ASN A 100 -34.95 21.72 7.88
N ARG A 101 -35.88 21.63 8.85
CA ARG A 101 -35.58 21.61 10.31
C ARG A 101 -34.60 20.50 10.78
N HIS A 102 -34.30 19.51 9.93
CA HIS A 102 -33.45 18.37 10.25
C HIS A 102 -31.95 18.55 9.95
N ARG A 103 -31.50 19.73 9.47
CA ARG A 103 -30.10 19.96 9.06
C ARG A 103 -29.46 21.20 9.67
N LYS A 104 -29.72 21.50 10.95
CA LYS A 104 -28.99 22.58 11.64
C LYS A 104 -27.51 22.20 11.77
N LEU A 105 -26.63 23.01 11.19
CA LEU A 105 -25.19 22.92 11.39
C LEU A 105 -24.85 23.01 12.88
N LYS A 106 -24.02 22.09 13.35
CA LYS A 106 -23.48 22.12 14.71
C LYS A 106 -22.14 22.84 14.74
N LEU A 107 -21.77 23.40 15.89
CA LEU A 107 -20.45 23.97 16.13
C LEU A 107 -19.93 23.41 17.45
N TYR A 108 -18.72 22.87 17.41
CA TYR A 108 -18.04 22.29 18.57
C TYR A 108 -16.65 22.89 18.73
N SER A 109 -16.21 23.07 19.98
CA SER A 109 -14.76 23.17 20.22
C SER A 109 -14.08 21.84 19.86
N ARG A 110 -12.77 21.86 19.59
CA ARG A 110 -11.97 20.68 19.28
C ARG A 110 -12.12 19.61 20.38
N SER A 111 -12.12 20.01 21.65
CA SER A 111 -12.37 19.11 22.80
C SER A 111 -13.72 18.43 22.73
N GLU A 112 -14.77 19.20 22.45
CA GLU A 112 -16.13 18.68 22.38
C GLU A 112 -16.34 17.81 21.15
N PHE A 113 -15.75 18.17 20.02
CA PHE A 113 -15.82 17.36 18.81
C PHE A 113 -15.19 15.98 19.04
N VAL A 114 -13.97 15.91 19.60
CA VAL A 114 -13.33 14.61 19.82
C VAL A 114 -14.11 13.75 20.82
N GLU A 115 -14.66 14.35 21.88
CA GLU A 115 -15.37 13.62 22.94
C GLU A 115 -16.80 13.24 22.55
N LYS A 116 -17.57 14.17 21.97
CA LYS A 116 -19.01 13.99 21.70
C LYS A 116 -19.30 13.45 20.30
N VAL A 117 -18.41 13.64 19.34
CA VAL A 117 -18.63 13.22 17.94
C VAL A 117 -17.68 12.09 17.57
N MET A 118 -16.36 12.32 17.62
CA MET A 118 -15.37 11.35 17.15
C MET A 118 -15.37 10.08 18.01
N TYR A 119 -15.40 10.21 19.35
CA TYR A 119 -15.41 9.04 20.23
C TYR A 119 -16.70 8.24 20.12
N THR A 120 -17.85 8.91 20.03
CA THR A 120 -19.14 8.24 19.78
C THR A 120 -19.13 7.51 18.44
N ALA A 121 -18.58 8.12 17.38
CA ALA A 121 -18.42 7.45 16.08
C ALA A 121 -17.51 6.21 16.18
N ILE A 122 -16.39 6.32 16.91
CA ILE A 122 -15.50 5.18 17.19
C ILE A 122 -16.26 4.05 17.91
N GLN A 123 -17.00 4.37 18.97
CA GLN A 123 -17.77 3.40 19.75
C GLN A 123 -18.88 2.74 18.91
N ALA A 124 -19.47 3.47 17.98
CA ALA A 124 -20.44 2.95 17.01
C ALA A 124 -19.81 2.11 15.88
N GLY A 125 -18.48 1.90 15.90
CA GLY A 125 -17.76 1.17 14.87
C GLY A 125 -17.69 1.88 13.53
N ALA A 126 -17.89 3.20 13.50
CA ALA A 126 -17.80 4.01 12.30
C ALA A 126 -16.35 4.06 11.77
N ALA A 127 -16.19 4.20 10.46
CA ALA A 127 -14.88 4.55 9.90
C ALA A 127 -14.64 6.06 9.95
N ILE A 128 -13.47 6.46 10.43
CA ILE A 128 -12.98 7.82 10.36
C ILE A 128 -12.34 8.00 8.99
N VAL A 129 -12.85 8.96 8.21
CA VAL A 129 -12.51 9.14 6.80
C VAL A 129 -12.05 10.57 6.55
N ALA A 130 -10.99 10.73 5.76
CA ALA A 130 -10.59 11.99 5.18
C ALA A 130 -9.75 11.74 3.92
N PHE A 131 -9.53 12.78 3.12
CA PHE A 131 -8.55 12.72 2.03
C PHE A 131 -7.22 13.25 2.55
N ASN A 132 -6.22 12.38 2.78
CA ASN A 132 -4.98 12.65 3.51
C ASN A 132 -5.14 12.61 5.04
N LEU A 133 -5.95 11.66 5.54
CA LEU A 133 -6.31 11.49 6.96
C LEU A 133 -5.19 11.61 8.00
N PRO A 134 -3.93 11.16 7.76
CA PRO A 134 -2.81 11.47 8.64
C PRO A 134 -2.65 12.95 9.02
N PHE A 135 -2.93 13.85 8.08
CA PHE A 135 -2.85 15.29 8.27
C PHE A 135 -3.92 15.76 9.24
N ASP A 136 -5.19 15.48 8.96
CA ASP A 136 -6.31 15.93 9.80
C ASP A 136 -6.26 15.37 11.22
N LEU A 137 -5.91 14.08 11.36
CA LEU A 137 -5.72 13.47 12.68
C LEU A 137 -4.60 14.14 13.48
N SER A 138 -3.56 14.63 12.80
CA SER A 138 -2.49 15.36 13.47
C SER A 138 -2.94 16.76 13.93
N ARG A 139 -3.88 17.40 13.22
CA ARG A 139 -4.43 18.71 13.60
C ARG A 139 -5.39 18.60 14.79
N LEU A 140 -6.07 17.47 14.94
CA LEU A 140 -6.91 17.18 16.11
C LEU A 140 -6.12 16.76 17.36
N ALA A 141 -4.84 16.40 17.20
CA ALA A 141 -4.00 15.94 18.30
C ALA A 141 -3.52 17.12 19.15
N VAL A 142 -3.60 16.97 20.47
CA VAL A 142 -3.12 17.98 21.44
C VAL A 142 -1.72 17.68 21.98
N GLU A 143 -1.21 16.48 21.72
CA GLU A 143 0.14 16.01 22.03
C GLU A 143 0.45 14.79 21.17
N TYR A 144 1.73 14.59 20.84
CA TYR A 144 2.20 13.35 20.23
C TYR A 144 3.33 12.72 21.05
N ARG A 145 3.50 11.41 20.90
CA ARG A 145 4.65 10.65 21.43
C ARG A 145 5.17 9.68 20.39
N VAL A 146 6.41 9.21 20.56
CA VAL A 146 6.89 8.05 19.79
C VAL A 146 6.08 6.82 20.16
N ALA A 147 5.48 6.16 19.17
CA ALA A 147 4.64 4.99 19.39
C ALA A 147 5.48 3.75 19.73
N ARG A 148 5.28 3.21 20.93
CA ARG A 148 5.82 1.90 21.32
C ARG A 148 5.19 0.80 20.46
N GLY A 149 6.02 -0.12 19.95
CA GLY A 149 5.57 -1.21 19.08
C GLY A 149 5.27 -0.81 17.63
N ALA A 150 5.53 0.43 17.22
CA ALA A 150 5.34 0.91 15.84
C ALA A 150 6.67 1.06 15.06
N GLY A 151 7.69 0.27 15.40
CA GLY A 151 8.93 0.19 14.63
C GLY A 151 9.85 1.42 14.70
N ARG A 152 9.92 2.11 15.85
CA ARG A 152 10.72 3.32 16.12
C ARG A 152 10.43 4.55 15.22
N ARG A 153 9.55 4.43 14.22
CA ARG A 153 9.16 5.51 13.27
C ARG A 153 7.69 5.92 13.35
N GLY A 154 6.93 5.35 14.29
CA GLY A 154 5.51 5.66 14.47
C GLY A 154 5.27 6.72 15.55
N TRP A 155 4.13 7.39 15.42
CA TRP A 155 3.63 8.43 16.32
C TRP A 155 2.36 7.94 17.04
N SER A 156 2.13 8.45 18.24
CA SER A 156 0.95 8.17 19.07
C SER A 156 0.33 9.51 19.46
N PHE A 157 -0.78 9.85 18.82
CA PHE A 157 -1.52 11.08 19.00
C PHE A 157 -2.48 10.97 20.19
N VAL A 158 -2.35 11.93 21.11
CA VAL A 158 -3.27 12.14 22.22
C VAL A 158 -4.34 13.12 21.72
N LEU A 159 -5.58 12.67 21.65
CA LEU A 159 -6.72 13.50 21.27
C LEU A 159 -7.55 13.93 22.48
N PHE A 160 -7.59 13.07 23.50
CA PHE A 160 -8.46 13.21 24.66
C PHE A 160 -7.70 13.73 25.86
N ARG A 161 -8.23 14.78 26.49
CA ARG A 161 -7.74 15.34 27.74
C ARG A 161 -8.89 15.50 28.72
N TYR A 162 -8.56 15.49 30.01
CA TYR A 162 -9.48 15.86 31.06
C TYR A 162 -8.83 16.93 31.94
N ARG A 163 -9.66 17.76 32.56
CA ARG A 163 -9.19 18.75 33.53
C ARG A 163 -9.09 18.07 34.89
N HIS A 164 -7.89 17.95 35.41
CA HIS A 164 -7.66 17.23 36.67
C HIS A 164 -8.33 17.97 37.84
N PRO A 165 -9.25 17.34 38.58
CA PRO A 165 -10.14 18.05 39.51
C PRO A 165 -9.41 18.77 40.65
N LYS A 166 -8.26 18.24 41.12
CA LYS A 166 -7.50 18.85 42.21
C LYS A 166 -6.50 19.92 41.77
N THR A 167 -5.95 19.81 40.56
CA THR A 167 -4.83 20.66 40.12
C THR A 167 -5.25 21.64 39.01
N GLY A 168 -6.43 21.47 38.44
CA GLY A 168 -6.94 22.28 37.33
C GLY A 168 -6.18 22.09 36.01
N LYS A 169 -5.12 21.28 35.98
CA LYS A 169 -4.27 21.05 34.79
C LYS A 169 -4.95 20.12 33.81
N TRP A 170 -4.78 20.40 32.52
CA TRP A 170 -5.18 19.50 31.45
C TRP A 170 -4.21 18.33 31.33
N LEU A 171 -4.69 17.11 31.51
CA LEU A 171 -3.89 15.89 31.42
C LEU A 171 -4.45 14.95 30.34
N PRO A 172 -3.61 14.15 29.65
CA PRO A 172 -4.07 13.09 28.76
C PRO A 172 -5.07 12.15 29.46
N ASN A 173 -6.20 11.87 28.82
CA ASN A 173 -7.17 10.91 29.34
C ASN A 173 -6.74 9.49 28.97
N THR A 174 -6.31 8.69 29.95
CA THR A 174 -5.84 7.31 29.75
C THR A 174 -6.97 6.32 29.51
N PHE A 175 -8.21 6.65 29.90
CA PHE A 175 -9.40 5.84 29.63
C PHE A 175 -9.94 6.03 28.20
N ARG A 176 -9.33 6.93 27.42
CA ARG A 176 -9.64 7.13 26.00
C ARG A 176 -8.49 6.63 25.14
N PRO A 177 -8.78 6.05 23.96
CA PRO A 177 -7.74 5.53 23.10
C PRO A 177 -6.93 6.68 22.47
N ARG A 178 -5.66 6.41 22.21
CA ARG A 178 -4.80 7.24 21.36
C ARG A 178 -4.90 6.76 19.92
N VAL A 179 -4.54 7.60 18.97
CA VAL A 179 -4.37 7.19 17.56
C VAL A 179 -2.90 6.96 17.29
N GLN A 180 -2.54 5.71 16.99
CA GLN A 180 -1.20 5.37 16.52
C GLN A 180 -1.13 5.44 15.00
N LEU A 181 -0.13 6.14 14.51
CA LEU A 181 0.17 6.30 13.11
C LEU A 181 1.60 5.82 12.83
N ARG A 182 1.76 4.95 11.83
CA ARG A 182 3.07 4.52 11.34
C ARG A 182 3.14 4.75 9.83
N PRO A 183 3.99 5.68 9.35
CA PRO A 183 4.18 5.88 7.92
C PRO A 183 4.68 4.59 7.27
N LYS A 184 4.12 4.25 6.10
CA LYS A 184 4.62 3.15 5.27
C LYS A 184 5.54 3.72 4.18
N ASP A 185 5.06 4.74 3.49
CA ASP A 185 5.72 5.48 2.42
C ASP A 185 5.02 6.84 2.24
N SER A 186 5.32 7.58 1.17
CA SER A 186 4.71 8.89 0.88
C SER A 186 3.23 8.81 0.46
N LYS A 187 2.65 7.61 0.34
CA LYS A 187 1.28 7.38 -0.16
C LYS A 187 0.36 6.70 0.86
N ALA A 188 0.91 6.06 1.89
CA ALA A 188 0.12 5.32 2.87
C ALA A 188 0.70 5.37 4.29
N ALA A 189 -0.19 5.29 5.28
CA ALA A 189 0.14 5.13 6.69
C ALA A 189 -0.73 4.05 7.35
N PHE A 190 -0.14 3.28 8.27
CA PHE A 190 -0.89 2.37 9.12
C PHE A 190 -1.45 3.13 10.31
N MET A 191 -2.76 3.05 10.50
CA MET A 191 -3.46 3.71 11.61
C MET A 191 -4.22 2.68 12.44
N ARG A 192 -4.22 2.88 13.75
CA ARG A 192 -5.00 2.08 14.72
C ARG A 192 -5.23 2.87 15.99
N LEU A 193 -6.23 2.47 16.76
CA LEU A 193 -6.35 2.87 18.15
C LEU A 193 -5.30 2.15 19.01
N ALA A 194 -4.87 2.81 20.07
CA ALA A 194 -3.82 2.41 21.01
C ALA A 194 -4.20 2.77 22.46
N GLY A 195 -4.22 1.79 23.37
CA GLY A 195 -4.61 2.02 24.77
C GLY A 195 -6.08 2.38 24.92
N GLY A 196 -6.46 3.00 26.04
CA GLY A 196 -7.84 3.25 26.42
C GLY A 196 -8.21 2.47 27.67
N ASP A 197 -9.50 2.47 28.01
CA ASP A 197 -10.04 1.70 29.13
C ASP A 197 -9.83 0.19 28.88
N MET A 198 -9.12 -0.47 29.80
CA MET A 198 -8.80 -1.90 29.72
C MET A 198 -10.02 -2.77 30.03
N ASP A 199 -11.01 -2.22 30.73
CA ASP A 199 -12.22 -2.92 31.14
C ASP A 199 -13.31 -2.87 30.06
N GLN A 200 -13.11 -2.10 28.98
CA GLN A 200 -13.98 -2.09 27.81
C GLN A 200 -13.39 -2.88 26.64
N PRO A 201 -14.24 -3.51 25.79
CA PRO A 201 -13.76 -4.21 24.61
C PRO A 201 -12.97 -3.26 23.71
N TYR A 202 -11.70 -3.60 23.51
CA TYR A 202 -10.78 -2.80 22.73
C TYR A 202 -11.18 -2.74 21.26
N LEU A 203 -11.67 -1.58 20.79
CA LEU A 203 -11.86 -1.34 19.37
C LEU A 203 -10.52 -0.98 18.72
N LEU A 204 -10.15 -1.68 17.64
CA LEU A 204 -8.94 -1.36 16.86
C LEU A 204 -9.05 -0.02 16.12
N GLY A 205 -10.27 0.51 15.99
CA GLY A 205 -10.60 1.68 15.18
C GLY A 205 -10.58 1.37 13.68
N ARG A 206 -11.39 2.10 12.92
CA ARG A 206 -11.46 2.02 11.46
C ARG A 206 -11.02 3.37 10.88
N PHE A 207 -9.92 3.38 10.15
CA PHE A 207 -9.35 4.59 9.56
C PHE A 207 -9.21 4.38 8.06
N LEU A 208 -9.91 5.20 7.28
CA LEU A 208 -9.95 5.12 5.83
C LEU A 208 -9.41 6.43 5.23
N ASP A 209 -8.18 6.38 4.76
CA ASP A 209 -7.61 7.48 3.98
C ASP A 209 -7.96 7.32 2.50
N LEU A 210 -8.76 8.24 1.95
CA LEU A 210 -9.18 8.16 0.55
C LEU A 210 -8.02 8.38 -0.41
N LYS A 211 -6.99 9.14 -0.03
CA LYS A 211 -5.78 9.32 -0.84
C LYS A 211 -5.06 7.98 -1.02
N THR A 212 -4.97 7.20 0.06
CA THR A 212 -4.43 5.83 0.02
C THR A 212 -5.31 4.90 -0.84
N LEU A 213 -6.64 4.96 -0.72
CA LEU A 213 -7.53 4.10 -1.49
C LEU A 213 -7.49 4.42 -3.00
N VAL A 214 -7.46 5.71 -3.37
CA VAL A 214 -7.22 6.16 -4.76
C VAL A 214 -5.89 5.61 -5.28
N TRP A 215 -4.82 5.74 -4.48
CA TRP A 215 -3.52 5.19 -4.84
C TRP A 215 -3.58 3.67 -5.06
N ALA A 216 -4.28 2.94 -4.21
CA ALA A 216 -4.41 1.49 -4.34
C ALA A 216 -5.18 1.06 -5.60
N LEU A 217 -6.20 1.80 -6.01
CA LEU A 217 -7.01 1.46 -7.20
C LEU A 217 -6.41 1.98 -8.52
N ARG A 218 -5.78 3.16 -8.50
CA ARG A 218 -5.27 3.82 -9.72
C ARG A 218 -3.77 3.72 -9.91
N ASN A 219 -3.00 3.48 -8.85
CA ASN A 219 -1.54 3.61 -8.83
C ASN A 219 -1.07 4.99 -9.35
N LYS A 220 -1.85 6.03 -9.02
CA LYS A 220 -1.61 7.46 -9.32
C LYS A 220 -1.74 8.26 -8.04
N SER A 221 -0.83 9.21 -7.83
CA SER A 221 -0.90 10.14 -6.72
C SER A 221 -1.75 11.35 -7.14
N LEU A 222 -3.00 11.40 -6.69
CA LEU A 222 -3.93 12.48 -7.01
C LEU A 222 -4.15 13.39 -5.79
N SER A 223 -4.45 14.66 -6.05
CA SER A 223 -5.12 15.55 -5.09
C SER A 223 -6.60 15.18 -5.00
N LEU A 224 -7.33 15.68 -4.00
CA LEU A 224 -8.79 15.44 -3.90
C LEU A 224 -9.50 16.00 -5.13
N GLU A 225 -9.12 17.19 -5.60
CA GLU A 225 -9.67 17.78 -6.82
C GLU A 225 -9.45 16.90 -8.07
N SER A 226 -8.21 16.50 -8.33
CA SER A 226 -7.90 15.63 -9.48
C SER A 226 -8.51 14.23 -9.35
N ALA A 227 -8.69 13.72 -8.12
CA ALA A 227 -9.45 12.51 -7.87
C ALA A 227 -10.95 12.69 -8.19
N CYS A 228 -11.56 13.80 -7.79
CA CYS A 228 -12.97 14.08 -8.14
C CYS A 228 -13.16 14.11 -9.67
N ARG A 229 -12.24 14.75 -10.40
CA ARG A 229 -12.24 14.74 -11.87
C ARG A 229 -12.07 13.33 -12.45
N GLU A 230 -11.11 12.54 -11.95
CA GLU A 230 -10.87 11.16 -12.41
C GLU A 230 -12.09 10.25 -12.20
N PHE A 231 -12.88 10.49 -11.15
CA PHE A 231 -14.08 9.72 -10.82
C PHE A 231 -15.39 10.38 -11.32
N ASN A 232 -15.31 11.48 -12.09
CA ASN A 232 -16.45 12.21 -12.65
C ASN A 232 -17.50 12.62 -11.60
N ILE A 233 -17.04 13.12 -10.44
CA ILE A 233 -17.91 13.63 -9.38
C ILE A 233 -17.68 15.14 -9.18
N PRO A 234 -18.64 15.86 -8.56
CA PRO A 234 -18.44 17.26 -8.19
C PRO A 234 -17.17 17.44 -7.35
N GLY A 235 -16.33 18.40 -7.75
CA GLY A 235 -15.03 18.65 -7.14
C GLY A 235 -15.06 19.65 -5.99
N LYS A 236 -13.86 20.15 -5.67
CA LYS A 236 -13.63 21.25 -4.74
C LYS A 236 -13.94 22.61 -5.38
N LEU A 237 -14.00 23.66 -4.57
CA LEU A 237 -13.91 25.04 -5.05
C LEU A 237 -12.44 25.40 -5.28
N ASP A 238 -12.17 26.24 -6.28
CA ASP A 238 -10.85 26.85 -6.44
C ASP A 238 -10.57 27.76 -5.24
N HIS A 239 -9.42 27.55 -4.59
CA HIS A 239 -9.15 28.19 -3.32
C HIS A 239 -7.65 28.34 -3.04
N THR A 240 -7.28 29.46 -2.43
CA THR A 240 -5.94 29.70 -1.88
C THR A 240 -6.07 29.93 -0.38
N PRO A 241 -5.46 29.08 0.47
CA PRO A 241 -5.59 29.19 1.93
C PRO A 241 -5.14 30.55 2.45
N SER A 242 -6.03 31.24 3.15
CA SER A 242 -5.75 32.50 3.84
C SER A 242 -5.09 32.29 5.21
N GLY A 243 -5.26 31.10 5.80
CA GLY A 243 -4.82 30.78 7.15
C GLY A 243 -5.67 31.42 8.25
N ARG A 244 -6.88 31.89 7.91
CA ARG A 244 -7.83 32.54 8.82
C ARG A 244 -9.22 31.91 8.65
N VAL A 245 -10.12 32.23 9.56
CA VAL A 245 -11.54 31.89 9.47
C VAL A 245 -12.27 33.01 8.73
N THR A 246 -12.67 32.76 7.49
CA THR A 246 -13.58 33.62 6.72
C THR A 246 -14.77 32.82 6.21
N LYS A 247 -15.79 33.50 5.68
CA LYS A 247 -16.95 32.82 5.08
C LYS A 247 -16.52 31.90 3.92
N GLU A 248 -15.61 32.36 3.08
CA GLU A 248 -15.10 31.65 1.91
C GLU A 248 -14.34 30.38 2.32
N GLU A 249 -13.54 30.46 3.38
CA GLU A 249 -12.83 29.31 3.97
C GLU A 249 -13.80 28.28 4.53
N ILE A 250 -14.87 28.73 5.20
CA ILE A 250 -15.91 27.84 5.73
C ILE A 250 -16.68 27.15 4.59
N ASP A 251 -17.07 27.90 3.56
CA ASP A 251 -17.73 27.37 2.35
C ASP A 251 -16.83 26.33 1.66
N TYR A 252 -15.54 26.62 1.53
CA TYR A 252 -14.53 25.72 0.95
C TYR A 252 -14.37 24.43 1.76
N CYS A 253 -14.10 24.51 3.07
CA CYS A 253 -13.91 23.34 3.93
C CYS A 253 -15.16 22.43 3.96
N ARG A 254 -16.37 23.03 3.99
CA ARG A 254 -17.63 22.26 3.87
C ARG A 254 -17.74 21.55 2.52
N GLN A 255 -17.37 22.21 1.43
CA GLN A 255 -17.37 21.59 0.10
C GLN A 255 -16.34 20.47 -0.01
N ASP A 256 -15.19 20.58 0.64
CA ASP A 256 -14.16 19.55 0.68
C ASP A 256 -14.64 18.27 1.36
N VAL A 257 -15.36 18.41 2.48
CA VAL A 257 -16.00 17.26 3.14
C VAL A 257 -17.05 16.62 2.22
N ARG A 258 -17.89 17.43 1.53
CA ARG A 258 -18.89 16.90 0.58
C ARG A 258 -18.23 16.18 -0.60
N ALA A 259 -17.18 16.75 -1.18
CA ALA A 259 -16.39 16.13 -2.24
C ALA A 259 -15.75 14.83 -1.75
N THR A 260 -15.26 14.79 -0.51
CA THR A 260 -14.74 13.58 0.13
C THR A 260 -15.80 12.50 0.30
N VAL A 261 -17.04 12.84 0.70
CA VAL A 261 -18.16 11.88 0.75
C VAL A 261 -18.51 11.36 -0.65
N GLY A 262 -18.60 12.24 -1.64
CA GLY A 262 -18.84 11.86 -3.03
C GLY A 262 -17.77 10.89 -3.56
N LEU A 263 -16.50 11.19 -3.27
CA LEU A 263 -15.36 10.35 -3.65
C LEU A 263 -15.37 9.01 -2.92
N LEU A 264 -15.69 9.00 -1.62
CA LEU A 264 -15.85 7.77 -0.85
C LEU A 264 -16.88 6.83 -1.50
N ASN A 265 -18.06 7.36 -1.86
CA ASN A 265 -19.12 6.57 -2.49
C ASN A 265 -18.70 6.02 -3.86
N ALA A 266 -18.07 6.87 -4.71
CA ALA A 266 -17.57 6.45 -6.01
C ALA A 266 -16.49 5.35 -5.90
N LEU A 267 -15.51 5.55 -5.01
CA LEU A 267 -14.42 4.58 -4.76
C LEU A 267 -14.95 3.25 -4.25
N LEU A 268 -15.89 3.27 -3.31
CA LEU A 268 -16.42 2.04 -2.75
C LEU A 268 -17.35 1.28 -3.69
N THR A 269 -18.09 1.99 -4.55
CA THR A 269 -18.87 1.37 -5.62
C THR A 269 -17.94 0.56 -6.53
N GLU A 270 -16.82 1.16 -6.95
CA GLU A 270 -15.84 0.48 -7.78
C GLU A 270 -15.12 -0.65 -7.02
N PHE A 271 -14.68 -0.40 -5.79
CA PHE A 271 -13.98 -1.38 -4.96
C PHE A 271 -14.80 -2.66 -4.74
N ARG A 272 -16.11 -2.53 -4.50
CA ARG A 272 -17.03 -3.66 -4.34
C ARG A 272 -17.25 -4.45 -5.64
N GLY A 273 -17.09 -3.80 -6.79
CA GLY A 273 -17.21 -4.45 -8.11
C GLY A 273 -16.02 -5.36 -8.44
N TYR A 274 -14.90 -5.25 -7.71
CA TYR A 274 -13.71 -6.04 -7.95
C TYR A 274 -13.66 -7.31 -7.09
N PRO A 275 -13.00 -8.38 -7.58
CA PRO A 275 -12.86 -9.63 -6.84
C PRO A 275 -11.74 -9.53 -5.79
N VAL A 276 -11.91 -8.64 -4.81
CA VAL A 276 -10.97 -8.41 -3.70
C VAL A 276 -11.42 -9.08 -2.41
N GLY A 277 -12.45 -9.93 -2.47
CA GLY A 277 -12.87 -10.82 -1.40
C GLY A 277 -13.09 -10.10 -0.08
N GLU A 278 -12.43 -10.59 0.97
CA GLU A 278 -12.55 -10.04 2.33
C GLU A 278 -11.62 -8.85 2.60
N LEU A 279 -10.95 -8.25 1.61
CA LEU A 279 -10.08 -7.09 1.85
C LEU A 279 -10.90 -5.87 2.29
N PRO A 280 -10.74 -5.34 3.52
CA PRO A 280 -11.39 -4.09 3.90
C PRO A 280 -10.75 -2.92 3.14
N PRO A 281 -11.52 -1.91 2.71
CA PRO A 281 -10.96 -0.73 2.02
C PRO A 281 -9.93 0.00 2.90
N GLU A 282 -10.06 -0.03 4.21
CA GLU A 282 -9.11 0.55 5.18
C GLU A 282 -7.73 -0.16 5.19
N LYS A 283 -7.64 -1.34 4.56
CA LYS A 283 -6.43 -2.15 4.43
C LYS A 283 -5.91 -2.23 2.99
N ALA A 284 -6.60 -1.57 2.04
CA ALA A 284 -6.14 -1.42 0.67
C ALA A 284 -5.05 -0.35 0.58
N TYR A 285 -3.83 -0.69 1.02
CA TYR A 285 -2.70 0.26 1.10
C TYR A 285 -1.96 0.47 -0.23
N SER A 286 -2.09 -0.46 -1.18
CA SER A 286 -1.41 -0.39 -2.46
C SER A 286 -2.02 -1.34 -3.49
N ALA A 287 -1.54 -1.21 -4.73
CA ALA A 287 -1.76 -2.18 -5.79
C ALA A 287 -1.52 -3.64 -5.35
N ALA A 288 -0.47 -3.87 -4.56
CA ALA A 288 -0.14 -5.20 -4.06
C ALA A 288 -1.15 -5.73 -3.04
N SER A 289 -1.82 -4.86 -2.26
CA SER A 289 -2.94 -5.30 -1.40
C SER A 289 -4.07 -5.86 -2.26
N ILE A 290 -4.41 -5.16 -3.36
CA ILE A 290 -5.45 -5.55 -4.30
C ILE A 290 -5.10 -6.89 -4.98
N ALA A 291 -3.89 -7.02 -5.53
CA ALA A 291 -3.46 -8.24 -6.20
C ALA A 291 -3.44 -9.46 -5.25
N LYS A 292 -2.97 -9.28 -4.00
CA LYS A 292 -3.02 -10.34 -2.98
C LYS A 292 -4.45 -10.75 -2.64
N ALA A 293 -5.36 -9.79 -2.52
CA ALA A 293 -6.77 -10.06 -2.25
C ALA A 293 -7.45 -10.77 -3.43
N PHE A 294 -7.07 -10.44 -4.66
CA PHE A 294 -7.49 -11.18 -5.85
C PHE A 294 -7.02 -12.63 -5.78
N LEU A 295 -5.72 -12.87 -5.56
CA LEU A 295 -5.16 -14.22 -5.41
C LEU A 295 -5.87 -15.01 -4.31
N GLY A 296 -6.14 -14.37 -3.16
CA GLY A 296 -6.91 -14.96 -2.07
C GLY A 296 -8.36 -15.29 -2.47
N THR A 297 -9.00 -14.44 -3.27
CA THR A 297 -10.35 -14.70 -3.82
C THR A 297 -10.35 -15.89 -4.77
N MET A 298 -9.25 -16.15 -5.50
CA MET A 298 -9.09 -17.37 -6.30
C MET A 298 -8.77 -18.61 -5.47
N GLY A 299 -8.59 -18.49 -4.15
CA GLY A 299 -8.17 -19.61 -3.28
C GLY A 299 -6.66 -19.92 -3.37
N VAL A 300 -5.84 -19.01 -3.91
CA VAL A 300 -4.39 -19.21 -3.98
C VAL A 300 -3.78 -19.04 -2.59
N ILE A 301 -3.30 -20.14 -2.02
CA ILE A 301 -2.67 -20.12 -0.69
C ILE A 301 -1.26 -19.52 -0.79
N PRO A 302 -0.90 -18.53 0.04
CA PRO A 302 0.42 -17.93 0.03
C PRO A 302 1.54 -18.98 0.21
N PRO A 303 2.65 -18.93 -0.55
CA PRO A 303 3.72 -19.92 -0.50
C PRO A 303 4.22 -20.26 0.91
N GLN A 304 4.40 -19.25 1.78
CA GLN A 304 4.85 -19.44 3.17
C GLN A 304 3.89 -20.26 4.04
N GLN A 305 2.60 -20.31 3.68
CA GLN A 305 1.59 -21.06 4.42
C GLN A 305 1.50 -22.53 3.96
N LYS A 306 1.85 -22.80 2.70
CA LYS A 306 1.71 -24.14 2.08
C LYS A 306 3.02 -24.90 1.91
N PHE A 307 4.12 -24.22 1.59
CA PHE A 307 5.40 -24.87 1.33
C PHE A 307 6.22 -24.95 2.61
N GLN A 308 6.67 -26.16 2.93
CA GLN A 308 7.59 -26.43 4.03
C GLN A 308 9.01 -26.61 3.45
N LEU A 309 9.60 -25.50 3.02
CA LEU A 309 10.98 -25.49 2.53
C LEU A 309 11.96 -25.37 3.71
N ALA A 310 13.10 -26.04 3.60
CA ALA A 310 14.18 -25.91 4.57
C ALA A 310 14.75 -24.49 4.56
N ASP A 311 15.23 -24.02 5.72
CA ASP A 311 15.73 -22.66 5.90
C ASP A 311 16.95 -22.37 4.99
N ASP A 312 17.76 -23.38 4.68
CA ASP A 312 18.88 -23.28 3.74
C ASP A 312 18.42 -22.99 2.31
N THR A 313 17.34 -23.64 1.86
CA THR A 313 16.71 -23.44 0.55
C THR A 313 16.13 -22.04 0.44
N LEU A 314 15.45 -21.56 1.48
CA LEU A 314 14.99 -20.19 1.55
C LEU A 314 16.16 -19.20 1.53
N GLY A 315 17.28 -19.56 2.17
CA GLY A 315 18.54 -18.82 2.10
C GLY A 315 19.09 -18.69 0.68
N ILE A 316 19.09 -19.78 -0.10
CA ILE A 316 19.49 -19.79 -1.52
C ILE A 316 18.62 -18.82 -2.33
N CYS A 317 17.29 -18.93 -2.18
CA CYS A 317 16.34 -18.09 -2.89
C CYS A 317 16.52 -16.60 -2.52
N MET A 318 16.73 -16.30 -1.24
CA MET A 318 16.94 -14.95 -0.74
C MET A 318 18.26 -14.35 -1.24
N GLN A 319 19.35 -15.12 -1.26
CA GLN A 319 20.66 -14.65 -1.72
C GLN A 319 20.62 -14.24 -3.20
N ALA A 320 19.97 -15.05 -4.03
CA ALA A 320 19.80 -14.80 -5.46
C ALA A 320 18.78 -13.69 -5.79
N TYR A 321 18.12 -13.07 -4.80
CA TYR A 321 17.13 -12.03 -5.06
C TYR A 321 17.77 -10.65 -5.30
N TYR A 322 17.55 -10.12 -6.51
CA TYR A 322 17.92 -8.78 -6.92
C TYR A 322 16.69 -7.97 -7.35
N GLY A 323 16.75 -6.65 -7.12
CA GLY A 323 15.71 -5.71 -7.55
C GLY A 323 15.97 -5.17 -8.97
N GLY A 324 15.22 -4.16 -9.38
CA GLY A 324 15.44 -3.48 -10.66
C GLY A 324 16.84 -2.88 -10.78
N ARG A 325 17.39 -2.94 -12.00
CA ARG A 325 18.67 -2.32 -12.37
C ARG A 325 18.44 -0.87 -12.77
N ALA A 326 19.23 0.04 -12.19
CA ALA A 326 19.25 1.45 -12.58
C ALA A 326 20.71 1.92 -12.65
N GLU A 327 21.15 2.36 -13.82
CA GLU A 327 22.53 2.80 -14.04
C GLU A 327 22.60 3.97 -15.01
N ILE A 328 23.71 4.72 -14.97
CA ILE A 328 24.02 5.82 -15.88
C ILE A 328 25.40 5.54 -16.46
N ARG A 329 25.47 5.29 -17.78
CA ARG A 329 26.74 5.07 -18.49
C ARG A 329 27.29 6.33 -19.17
N ILE A 330 26.42 7.23 -19.59
CA ILE A 330 26.76 8.51 -20.22
C ILE A 330 26.16 9.62 -19.36
N ARG A 331 27.01 10.51 -18.85
CA ARG A 331 26.61 11.62 -17.99
C ARG A 331 27.05 12.94 -18.61
N HIS A 332 26.18 13.95 -18.55
CA HIS A 332 26.43 15.33 -19.01
C HIS A 332 26.88 15.47 -20.47
N THR A 333 26.58 14.48 -21.31
CA THR A 333 26.90 14.51 -22.75
C THR A 333 25.62 14.26 -23.54
N PRO A 334 25.12 15.26 -24.29
CA PRO A 334 23.99 15.06 -25.19
C PRO A 334 24.36 14.05 -26.29
N VAL A 335 23.55 13.01 -26.44
CA VAL A 335 23.70 12.01 -27.50
C VAL A 335 22.33 11.70 -28.09
N PRO A 336 22.22 11.31 -29.38
CA PRO A 336 20.98 10.78 -29.91
C PRO A 336 20.52 9.56 -29.10
N VAL A 337 19.23 9.52 -28.73
CA VAL A 337 18.65 8.44 -27.92
C VAL A 337 17.39 7.89 -28.57
N VAL A 338 17.24 6.57 -28.52
CA VAL A 338 15.99 5.88 -28.82
C VAL A 338 15.46 5.28 -27.53
N TYR A 339 14.21 5.58 -27.20
CA TYR A 339 13.56 5.02 -26.02
C TYR A 339 12.96 3.65 -26.34
N THR A 340 13.39 2.63 -25.61
CA THR A 340 12.88 1.26 -25.70
C THR A 340 12.39 0.81 -24.34
N ASP A 341 11.22 0.17 -24.28
CA ASP A 341 10.63 -0.36 -23.04
C ASP A 341 9.96 -1.71 -23.27
N PHE A 342 9.94 -2.54 -22.25
CA PHE A 342 9.26 -3.82 -22.25
C PHE A 342 7.79 -3.65 -21.87
N THR A 343 6.89 -4.25 -22.65
CA THR A 343 5.50 -4.36 -22.21
C THR A 343 5.41 -5.37 -21.07
N SER A 344 5.12 -4.89 -19.86
CA SER A 344 4.83 -5.74 -18.70
C SER A 344 5.97 -6.69 -18.31
N GLN A 345 7.23 -6.20 -18.30
CA GLN A 345 8.43 -7.05 -18.15
C GLN A 345 8.32 -8.15 -17.09
N TYR A 346 7.99 -7.81 -15.84
CA TYR A 346 7.94 -8.78 -14.75
C TYR A 346 6.89 -9.89 -14.96
N PRO A 347 5.60 -9.58 -15.21
CA PRO A 347 4.62 -10.58 -15.63
C PRO A 347 5.04 -11.43 -16.83
N THR A 348 5.62 -10.81 -17.86
CA THR A 348 6.04 -11.52 -19.07
C THR A 348 7.12 -12.55 -18.72
N VAL A 349 8.14 -12.15 -17.96
CA VAL A 349 9.19 -13.07 -17.47
C VAL A 349 8.60 -14.14 -16.54
N ASN A 350 7.66 -13.80 -15.66
CA ASN A 350 6.98 -14.76 -14.80
C ASN A 350 6.27 -15.86 -15.61
N THR A 351 5.54 -15.48 -16.65
CA THR A 351 4.86 -16.41 -17.55
C THR A 351 5.85 -17.23 -18.37
N LEU A 352 6.90 -16.61 -18.92
CA LEU A 352 7.94 -17.32 -19.69
C LEU A 352 8.66 -18.36 -18.83
N LEU A 353 8.97 -18.04 -17.57
CA LEU A 353 9.58 -18.98 -16.62
C LEU A 353 8.59 -20.05 -16.09
N GLY A 354 7.29 -19.94 -16.41
CA GLY A 354 6.26 -20.89 -15.98
C GLY A 354 5.95 -20.84 -14.48
N LEU A 355 6.23 -19.73 -13.81
CA LEU A 355 6.19 -19.64 -12.33
C LEU A 355 4.77 -19.70 -11.75
N TRP A 356 3.73 -19.51 -12.57
CA TRP A 356 2.35 -19.70 -12.12
C TRP A 356 2.11 -21.13 -11.60
N SER A 357 2.63 -22.14 -12.30
CA SER A 357 2.55 -23.54 -11.87
C SER A 357 3.18 -23.76 -10.49
N MET A 358 4.30 -23.08 -10.21
CA MET A 358 4.94 -23.11 -8.90
C MET A 358 4.10 -22.41 -7.84
N LEU A 359 3.47 -21.27 -8.18
CA LEU A 359 2.60 -20.53 -7.27
C LEU A 359 1.30 -21.28 -6.96
N THR A 360 0.80 -22.14 -7.85
CA THR A 360 -0.43 -22.93 -7.64
C THR A 360 -0.20 -24.37 -7.20
N ALA A 361 1.05 -24.83 -7.17
CA ALA A 361 1.39 -26.20 -6.78
C ALA A 361 0.89 -26.55 -5.37
N GLU A 362 0.56 -27.82 -5.15
CA GLU A 362 0.26 -28.35 -3.81
C GLU A 362 1.53 -28.38 -2.96
N ARG A 363 2.62 -28.92 -3.53
CA ARG A 363 3.92 -29.05 -2.88
C ARG A 363 5.05 -28.74 -3.86
N LEU A 364 6.20 -28.35 -3.32
CA LEU A 364 7.45 -28.24 -4.05
C LEU A 364 8.43 -29.28 -3.54
N GLN A 365 9.10 -29.96 -4.46
CA GLN A 365 10.23 -30.83 -4.17
C GLN A 365 11.51 -30.19 -4.70
N VAL A 366 12.55 -30.18 -3.87
CA VAL A 366 13.86 -29.62 -4.23
C VAL A 366 14.79 -30.77 -4.57
N TYR A 367 15.48 -30.68 -5.70
CA TYR A 367 16.47 -31.67 -6.11
C TYR A 367 17.75 -31.02 -6.66
N HIS A 368 18.85 -31.77 -6.58
CA HIS A 368 20.12 -31.35 -7.15
C HIS A 368 20.14 -31.54 -8.67
N ALA A 369 20.44 -30.48 -9.40
CA ALA A 369 20.37 -30.45 -10.86
C ALA A 369 21.69 -29.99 -11.50
N THR A 370 22.83 -30.13 -10.80
CA THR A 370 24.12 -29.57 -11.24
C THR A 370 24.53 -30.03 -12.63
N ARG A 371 24.40 -31.33 -12.95
CA ARG A 371 24.79 -31.88 -14.27
C ARG A 371 23.88 -31.36 -15.38
N GLU A 372 22.57 -31.38 -15.14
CA GLU A 372 21.55 -30.88 -16.08
C GLU A 372 21.72 -29.39 -16.36
N VAL A 373 21.99 -28.59 -15.32
CA VAL A 373 22.20 -27.15 -15.46
C VAL A 373 23.47 -26.83 -16.24
N ARG A 374 24.57 -27.56 -16.02
CA ARG A 374 25.80 -27.40 -16.81
C ARG A 374 25.55 -27.73 -18.29
N ALA A 375 24.95 -28.88 -18.58
CA ALA A 375 24.62 -29.28 -19.95
C ALA A 375 23.69 -28.28 -20.64
N LEU A 376 22.68 -27.77 -19.94
CA LEU A 376 21.80 -26.71 -20.46
C LEU A 376 22.62 -25.48 -20.86
N LEU A 377 23.45 -24.96 -19.96
CA LEU A 377 24.22 -23.73 -20.18
C LEU A 377 25.32 -23.89 -21.24
N GLU A 378 25.94 -25.07 -21.35
CA GLU A 378 26.92 -25.38 -22.41
C GLU A 378 26.31 -25.31 -23.81
N SER A 379 25.03 -25.65 -23.94
CA SER A 379 24.29 -25.63 -25.22
C SER A 379 23.50 -24.35 -25.47
N LEU A 380 23.45 -23.43 -24.50
CA LEU A 380 22.56 -22.27 -24.54
C LEU A 380 23.08 -21.20 -25.51
N THR A 381 22.24 -20.78 -26.46
CA THR A 381 22.54 -19.69 -27.39
C THR A 381 21.56 -18.52 -27.24
N LEU A 382 21.93 -17.36 -27.79
CA LEU A 382 21.05 -16.19 -27.83
C LEU A 382 19.75 -16.49 -28.60
N ASP A 383 19.85 -17.18 -29.74
CA ASP A 383 18.69 -17.50 -30.59
C ASP A 383 17.65 -18.35 -29.85
N GLN A 384 18.10 -19.30 -29.02
CA GLN A 384 17.20 -20.12 -28.20
C GLN A 384 16.41 -19.31 -27.17
N LEU A 385 16.90 -18.14 -26.72
CA LEU A 385 16.15 -17.28 -25.79
C LEU A 385 15.00 -16.53 -26.46
N PHE A 386 14.94 -16.50 -27.80
CA PHE A 386 13.76 -16.03 -28.54
C PHE A 386 12.66 -17.10 -28.62
N ASP A 387 12.95 -18.35 -28.27
CA ASP A 387 11.94 -19.40 -28.12
C ASP A 387 11.41 -19.45 -26.67
N PRO A 388 10.10 -19.17 -26.45
CA PRO A 388 9.47 -19.29 -25.15
C PRO A 388 9.65 -20.66 -24.46
N SER A 389 9.83 -21.74 -25.23
CA SER A 389 10.01 -23.10 -24.68
C SER A 389 11.33 -23.27 -23.91
N THR A 390 12.31 -22.39 -24.14
CA THR A 390 13.61 -22.39 -23.46
C THR A 390 13.50 -21.85 -22.04
N TRP A 391 12.63 -20.85 -21.80
CA TRP A 391 12.59 -20.11 -20.54
C TRP A 391 12.26 -20.95 -19.30
N PRO A 392 11.32 -21.92 -19.32
CA PRO A 392 11.08 -22.78 -18.16
C PRO A 392 12.33 -23.59 -17.75
N LYS A 393 13.25 -23.85 -18.68
CA LYS A 393 14.51 -24.55 -18.39
C LYS A 393 15.43 -23.69 -17.52
N LEU A 394 15.26 -22.36 -17.49
CA LEU A 394 16.04 -21.42 -16.68
C LEU A 394 15.55 -21.32 -15.22
N THR A 395 14.49 -22.02 -14.83
CA THR A 395 13.97 -22.02 -13.45
C THR A 395 14.82 -22.92 -12.54
N PHE A 396 16.01 -22.42 -12.18
CA PHE A 396 16.95 -23.05 -11.25
C PHE A 396 17.73 -22.00 -10.46
N PHE A 397 18.43 -22.43 -9.40
CA PHE A 397 19.45 -21.64 -8.73
C PHE A 397 20.79 -22.37 -8.81
N ALA A 398 21.89 -21.64 -8.99
CA ALA A 398 23.22 -22.24 -9.00
C ALA A 398 24.22 -21.48 -8.15
N LEU A 399 25.05 -22.23 -7.43
CA LEU A 399 26.20 -21.75 -6.69
C LEU A 399 27.36 -21.60 -7.67
N VAL A 400 27.74 -20.36 -7.95
CA VAL A 400 28.77 -19.99 -8.91
C VAL A 400 30.02 -19.58 -8.14
N GLN A 401 31.20 -20.01 -8.60
CA GLN A 401 32.48 -19.42 -8.21
C GLN A 401 32.80 -18.31 -9.22
N PRO A 402 32.57 -17.02 -8.89
CA PRO A 402 32.73 -15.96 -9.87
C PRO A 402 34.21 -15.73 -10.20
N ASP A 403 34.54 -15.67 -11.48
CA ASP A 403 35.89 -15.39 -11.98
C ASP A 403 35.79 -14.46 -13.21
N GLY A 404 35.62 -13.16 -12.94
CA GLY A 404 35.37 -12.15 -13.97
C GLY A 404 33.98 -12.24 -14.62
N ASP A 405 33.06 -13.02 -14.03
CA ASP A 405 31.72 -13.24 -14.58
C ASP A 405 30.85 -11.99 -14.42
N ILE A 406 30.10 -11.62 -15.46
CA ILE A 406 29.22 -10.45 -15.43
C ILE A 406 27.90 -10.84 -14.76
N VAL A 407 27.70 -10.44 -13.50
CA VAL A 407 26.56 -10.84 -12.67
C VAL A 407 25.99 -9.65 -11.88
N PRO A 408 24.75 -9.73 -11.37
CA PRO A 408 24.21 -8.68 -10.52
C PRO A 408 24.97 -8.61 -9.18
N VAL A 409 25.54 -7.44 -8.89
CA VAL A 409 26.28 -7.16 -7.66
C VAL A 409 25.58 -6.05 -6.89
N ARG A 410 25.24 -6.34 -5.63
CA ARG A 410 24.76 -5.33 -4.69
C ARG A 410 25.94 -4.83 -3.86
N THR A 411 26.28 -3.57 -4.03
CA THR A 411 27.37 -2.90 -3.30
C THR A 411 27.10 -1.39 -3.22
N VAL A 412 28.01 -0.65 -2.61
CA VAL A 412 28.01 0.81 -2.61
C VAL A 412 28.75 1.28 -3.88
N TYR A 413 28.08 2.07 -4.70
CA TYR A 413 28.63 2.61 -5.95
C TYR A 413 28.83 4.13 -5.82
N GLY A 414 29.95 4.64 -6.34
CA GLY A 414 30.31 6.06 -6.33
C GLY A 414 31.38 6.41 -5.29
N ASP A 415 32.10 7.51 -5.53
CA ASP A 415 33.15 8.00 -4.65
C ASP A 415 32.55 8.89 -3.56
N GLY A 416 32.68 8.46 -2.30
CA GLY A 416 32.35 9.27 -1.12
C GLY A 416 31.59 8.51 -0.04
N GLN A 417 32.00 8.69 1.22
CA GLN A 417 31.36 8.17 2.44
C GLN A 417 29.92 8.67 2.68
N ALA A 418 29.30 9.36 1.71
CA ALA A 418 28.04 10.10 1.90
C ALA A 418 26.77 9.24 1.72
N SER A 419 26.85 8.05 1.12
CA SER A 419 25.69 7.15 1.05
C SER A 419 26.01 5.74 1.51
N ASN A 420 25.60 5.39 2.73
CA ASN A 420 25.47 3.99 3.18
C ASN A 420 24.33 3.24 2.46
N GLN A 421 23.98 3.66 1.24
CA GLN A 421 22.93 3.04 0.44
C GLN A 421 23.57 2.08 -0.55
N THR A 422 23.08 0.84 -0.54
CA THR A 422 23.50 -0.14 -1.53
C THR A 422 22.65 -0.01 -2.79
N ASN A 423 23.28 -0.16 -3.95
CA ASN A 423 22.59 -0.21 -5.24
C ASN A 423 22.94 -1.54 -5.94
N ILE A 424 22.32 -1.83 -7.09
CA ILE A 424 22.56 -3.04 -7.88
C ILE A 424 23.10 -2.63 -9.24
N GLY A 425 24.26 -3.17 -9.58
CA GLY A 425 24.91 -3.00 -10.89
C GLY A 425 25.23 -4.36 -11.50
N LEU A 426 25.47 -4.37 -12.80
CA LEU A 426 25.86 -5.57 -13.54
C LEU A 426 27.34 -5.45 -13.92
N ASN A 427 28.21 -6.13 -13.17
CA ASN A 427 29.66 -5.93 -13.27
C ASN A 427 30.39 -7.28 -13.36
N PRO A 428 31.62 -7.29 -13.91
CA PRO A 428 32.55 -8.39 -13.70
C PRO A 428 32.79 -8.60 -12.21
N LEU A 429 32.59 -9.83 -11.73
CA LEU A 429 32.82 -10.22 -10.36
C LEU A 429 33.83 -11.36 -10.30
N THR A 430 34.88 -11.18 -9.50
CA THR A 430 35.76 -12.25 -9.05
C THR A 430 35.61 -12.37 -7.54
N SER A 431 35.41 -13.59 -7.03
CA SER A 431 35.33 -13.83 -5.59
C SER A 431 35.96 -15.16 -5.25
N GLU A 432 36.62 -15.23 -4.09
CA GLU A 432 37.08 -16.49 -3.49
C GLU A 432 35.91 -17.31 -2.93
N LYS A 433 34.79 -16.67 -2.56
CA LYS A 433 33.60 -17.33 -2.05
C LYS A 433 32.58 -17.51 -3.17
N ALA A 434 32.00 -18.71 -3.24
CA ALA A 434 30.93 -18.98 -4.18
C ALA A 434 29.61 -18.31 -3.74
N ILE A 435 28.79 -17.89 -4.72
CA ILE A 435 27.56 -17.12 -4.53
C ILE A 435 26.42 -17.75 -5.36
N TRP A 436 25.22 -17.81 -4.77
CA TRP A 436 24.01 -18.29 -5.42
C TRP A 436 23.38 -17.22 -6.31
N PHE A 437 23.12 -17.59 -7.56
CA PHE A 437 22.39 -16.78 -8.54
C PHE A 437 21.19 -17.54 -9.11
N ALA A 438 20.20 -16.79 -9.60
CA ALA A 438 19.07 -17.36 -10.33
C ALA A 438 19.50 -17.70 -11.77
N GLY A 439 18.88 -18.73 -12.36
CA GLY A 439 19.20 -19.19 -13.71
C GLY A 439 19.20 -18.10 -14.80
N PRO A 440 18.24 -17.16 -14.82
CA PRO A 440 18.25 -16.05 -15.79
C PRO A 440 19.49 -15.15 -15.66
N ASP A 441 19.99 -14.89 -14.44
CA ASP A 441 21.20 -14.09 -14.24
C ASP A 441 22.45 -14.82 -14.74
N ILE A 442 22.49 -16.14 -14.61
CA ILE A 442 23.60 -16.98 -15.09
C ILE A 442 23.58 -17.06 -16.62
N ALA A 443 22.40 -17.23 -17.22
CA ALA A 443 22.22 -17.19 -18.67
C ALA A 443 22.65 -15.83 -19.24
N ALA A 444 22.26 -14.72 -18.60
CA ALA A 444 22.71 -13.39 -18.97
C ALA A 444 24.24 -13.25 -18.83
N SER A 445 24.82 -13.79 -17.76
CA SER A 445 26.28 -13.79 -17.55
C SER A 445 27.04 -14.50 -18.67
N LEU A 446 26.58 -15.70 -19.06
CA LEU A 446 27.12 -16.47 -20.17
C LEU A 446 27.12 -15.67 -21.47
N LEU A 447 26.00 -15.01 -21.79
CA LEU A 447 25.85 -14.27 -23.04
C LEU A 447 26.66 -12.98 -23.08
N LEU A 448 26.78 -12.29 -21.94
CA LEU A 448 27.53 -11.04 -21.85
C LEU A 448 29.05 -11.26 -21.78
N GLY A 449 29.48 -12.35 -21.13
CA GLY A 449 30.89 -12.67 -20.94
C GLY A 449 31.47 -13.62 -21.99
N HIS A 450 30.62 -14.29 -22.79
CA HIS A 450 31.01 -15.39 -23.69
C HIS A 450 31.83 -16.49 -23.00
N LYS A 451 31.61 -16.68 -21.69
CA LYS A 451 32.31 -17.60 -20.80
C LYS A 451 31.27 -18.28 -19.92
N LEU A 452 31.35 -19.60 -19.80
CA LEU A 452 30.51 -20.36 -18.87
C LEU A 452 30.99 -20.13 -17.42
N PRO A 453 30.15 -19.56 -16.53
CA PRO A 453 30.53 -19.39 -15.13
C PRO A 453 30.79 -20.74 -14.46
N LYS A 454 31.73 -20.79 -13.51
CA LYS A 454 32.08 -22.04 -12.81
C LYS A 454 30.96 -22.45 -11.84
N ILE A 455 30.07 -23.32 -12.30
CA ILE A 455 28.94 -23.85 -11.51
C ILE A 455 29.42 -24.93 -10.56
N LEU A 456 29.35 -24.71 -9.25
CA LEU A 456 29.71 -25.70 -8.22
C LEU A 456 28.54 -26.63 -7.88
N ARG A 457 27.35 -26.07 -7.71
CA ARG A 457 26.11 -26.78 -7.36
C ARG A 457 24.93 -26.12 -8.02
N ALA A 458 23.88 -26.87 -8.35
CA ALA A 458 22.60 -26.29 -8.75
C ALA A 458 21.43 -27.04 -8.11
N ILE A 459 20.33 -26.32 -7.89
CA ILE A 459 19.06 -26.87 -7.42
C ILE A 459 17.92 -26.44 -8.34
N ARG A 460 16.93 -27.31 -8.46
CA ARG A 460 15.65 -27.04 -9.13
C ARG A 460 14.49 -27.32 -8.20
N PHE A 461 13.35 -26.75 -8.55
CA PHE A 461 12.07 -27.02 -7.90
C PHE A 461 11.19 -27.81 -8.85
N GLU A 462 10.68 -28.94 -8.38
CA GLU A 462 9.64 -29.70 -9.03
C GLU A 462 8.29 -29.38 -8.39
N THR A 463 7.30 -29.08 -9.22
CA THR A 463 5.93 -28.80 -8.79
C THR A 463 5.13 -30.10 -8.70
N ILE A 464 4.65 -30.44 -7.51
CA ILE A 464 3.86 -31.66 -7.28
C ILE A 464 2.41 -31.28 -7.07
N GLY A 465 1.56 -31.72 -8.01
CA GLY A 465 0.11 -31.49 -7.99
C GLY A 465 -0.30 -30.01 -8.04
N ALA A 466 -1.60 -29.75 -8.15
CA ALA A 466 -2.18 -28.42 -7.97
C ALA A 466 -2.86 -28.35 -6.59
N GLN A 467 -2.76 -27.20 -5.91
CA GLN A 467 -3.47 -27.00 -4.65
C GLN A 467 -4.99 -27.11 -4.85
N LYS A 468 -5.68 -27.63 -3.84
CA LYS A 468 -7.12 -27.86 -3.85
C LYS A 468 -7.88 -26.56 -3.59
N GLU A 469 -9.17 -26.56 -3.91
CA GLU A 469 -10.13 -25.49 -3.57
C GLU A 469 -9.86 -24.12 -4.22
N MET A 470 -8.99 -24.06 -5.23
CA MET A 470 -8.92 -22.87 -6.06
C MET A 470 -10.22 -22.73 -6.87
N LYS A 471 -10.58 -21.51 -7.23
CA LYS A 471 -11.81 -21.23 -7.97
C LYS A 471 -11.59 -20.19 -9.04
N SER A 472 -12.28 -20.37 -10.15
CA SER A 472 -12.30 -19.38 -11.22
C SER A 472 -12.94 -18.08 -10.72
N VAL A 473 -12.39 -16.95 -11.13
CA VAL A 473 -12.86 -15.63 -10.73
C VAL A 473 -13.24 -14.84 -11.98
N LYS A 474 -14.47 -14.30 -11.96
CA LYS A 474 -14.94 -13.39 -13.01
C LYS A 474 -14.26 -12.03 -12.87
N LEU A 475 -13.89 -11.45 -14.00
CA LEU A 475 -13.27 -10.13 -14.06
C LEU A 475 -13.75 -9.40 -15.31
N GLY A 476 -14.65 -8.43 -15.13
CA GLY A 476 -15.39 -7.84 -16.24
C GLY A 476 -16.22 -8.89 -16.98
N THR A 477 -16.01 -9.00 -18.29
CA THR A 477 -16.64 -10.02 -19.15
C THR A 477 -15.87 -11.34 -19.19
N GLY A 478 -14.62 -11.34 -18.72
CA GLY A 478 -13.73 -12.50 -18.72
C GLY A 478 -13.84 -13.33 -17.43
N CYS A 479 -13.21 -14.50 -17.46
CA CYS A 479 -13.03 -15.38 -16.32
C CYS A 479 -11.59 -15.88 -16.29
N ILE A 480 -10.97 -15.90 -15.11
CA ILE A 480 -9.63 -16.45 -14.91
C ILE A 480 -9.78 -17.73 -14.11
N ASP A 481 -9.42 -18.87 -14.70
CA ASP A 481 -9.40 -20.18 -14.04
C ASP A 481 -7.96 -20.51 -13.59
N PRO A 482 -7.67 -20.52 -12.27
CA PRO A 482 -6.32 -20.76 -11.78
C PRO A 482 -5.76 -22.16 -12.09
N TYR A 483 -6.60 -23.13 -12.49
CA TYR A 483 -6.17 -24.46 -12.92
C TYR A 483 -5.75 -24.52 -14.39
N ARG A 484 -6.23 -23.60 -15.23
CA ARG A 484 -6.07 -23.65 -16.69
C ARG A 484 -5.30 -22.46 -17.25
N ASP A 485 -5.39 -21.32 -16.58
CA ASP A 485 -4.84 -20.05 -17.01
C ASP A 485 -3.60 -19.66 -16.20
N ASP A 486 -2.66 -18.96 -16.85
CA ASP A 486 -1.68 -18.13 -16.14
C ASP A 486 -2.34 -16.79 -15.78
N PHE A 487 -2.47 -16.54 -14.47
CA PHE A 487 -3.10 -15.33 -13.94
C PHE A 487 -2.49 -14.04 -14.50
N PHE A 488 -1.16 -13.94 -14.52
CA PHE A 488 -0.47 -12.73 -14.94
C PHE A 488 -0.64 -12.46 -16.43
N ARG A 489 -0.59 -13.53 -17.24
CA ARG A 489 -0.90 -13.45 -18.67
C ARG A 489 -2.34 -12.99 -18.90
N LYS A 490 -3.32 -13.61 -18.23
CA LYS A 490 -4.74 -13.25 -18.37
C LYS A 490 -5.03 -11.82 -17.97
N VAL A 491 -4.46 -11.34 -16.87
CA VAL A 491 -4.59 -9.93 -16.44
C VAL A 491 -4.10 -8.96 -17.54
N ILE A 492 -3.03 -9.30 -18.26
CA ILE A 492 -2.49 -8.48 -19.34
C ILE A 492 -3.38 -8.54 -20.59
N GLU A 493 -3.81 -9.74 -20.98
CA GLU A 493 -4.71 -9.94 -22.13
C GLU A 493 -6.02 -9.17 -21.95
N GLU A 494 -6.66 -9.31 -20.79
CA GLU A 494 -7.87 -8.57 -20.44
C GLU A 494 -7.63 -7.06 -20.47
N ARG A 495 -6.49 -6.59 -19.94
CA ARG A 495 -6.17 -5.16 -19.92
C ARG A 495 -6.06 -4.58 -21.33
N LYS A 496 -5.42 -5.32 -22.26
CA LYS A 496 -5.26 -4.88 -23.65
C LYS A 496 -6.60 -4.74 -24.37
N GLY A 497 -7.62 -5.51 -23.97
CA GLY A 497 -8.98 -5.42 -24.49
C GLY A 497 -9.79 -4.23 -23.96
N LYS A 498 -9.26 -3.43 -23.02
CA LYS A 498 -10.00 -2.31 -22.39
C LYS A 498 -9.48 -0.93 -22.81
N GLY A 499 -10.41 0.01 -22.97
CA GLY A 499 -10.09 1.42 -23.18
C GLY A 499 -9.42 2.03 -21.95
N LYS A 500 -8.57 3.05 -22.14
CA LYS A 500 -7.85 3.72 -21.03
C LYS A 500 -8.76 4.48 -20.05
N THR A 501 -10.02 4.69 -20.42
CA THR A 501 -11.06 5.32 -19.58
C THR A 501 -11.88 4.30 -18.78
N ASP A 502 -11.73 3.00 -19.07
CA ASP A 502 -12.42 1.94 -18.34
C ASP A 502 -11.80 1.77 -16.94
N PRO A 503 -12.57 1.83 -15.85
CA PRO A 503 -12.06 1.58 -14.51
C PRO A 503 -11.30 0.25 -14.38
N LEU A 504 -11.76 -0.80 -15.09
CA LEU A 504 -11.13 -2.11 -15.07
C LEU A 504 -9.74 -2.10 -15.70
N TYR A 505 -9.49 -1.22 -16.69
CA TYR A 505 -8.15 -1.04 -17.25
C TYR A 505 -7.15 -0.61 -16.17
N TYR A 506 -7.55 0.33 -15.29
CA TYR A 506 -6.69 0.79 -14.19
C TYR A 506 -6.49 -0.29 -13.14
N PHE A 507 -7.55 -0.99 -12.77
CA PHE A 507 -7.47 -2.12 -11.84
C PHE A 507 -6.50 -3.21 -12.31
N LEU A 508 -6.60 -3.62 -13.58
CA LEU A 508 -5.71 -4.61 -14.18
C LEU A 508 -4.26 -4.10 -14.29
N LYS A 509 -4.07 -2.83 -14.68
CA LYS A 509 -2.75 -2.19 -14.73
C LYS A 509 -2.09 -2.13 -13.35
N THR A 510 -2.89 -1.92 -12.32
CA THR A 510 -2.47 -1.92 -10.91
C THR A 510 -1.96 -3.30 -10.52
N ILE A 511 -2.70 -4.37 -10.78
CA ILE A 511 -2.29 -5.76 -10.52
C ILE A 511 -1.02 -6.13 -11.28
N GLN A 512 -0.90 -5.71 -12.54
CA GLN A 512 0.27 -6.01 -13.36
C GLN A 512 1.58 -5.41 -12.81
N ARG A 513 1.48 -4.26 -12.12
CA ARG A 513 2.63 -3.52 -11.59
C ARG A 513 3.01 -3.92 -10.16
N SER A 514 2.17 -4.71 -9.50
CA SER A 514 2.37 -5.20 -8.13
C SER A 514 2.99 -6.58 -8.11
#